data_AF-A0A6G0UAQ3-F1
#
_entry.id   AF-A0A6G0UAQ3-F1
#
_cell.length_a   1.000
_cell.length_b   1.000
_cell.length_c   1.000
_cell.angle_alpha   90.00
_cell.angle_beta   90.00
_cell.angle_gamma   90.00
#
_symmetry.space_group_name_H-M   'P 1'
#
loop_
_entity.id
_entity.type
_entity.pdbx_description
1 polymer ?
#
loop_
_entity_poly.entity_id
_entity_poly.type
_entity_poly.pdbx_seq_one_letter_code
_entity_poly.pdbx_strand_id
1 'polypeptide(L)'
;TKSDCSIPFKWALENKKAFDVFVIFTDSENSSEDLRPFEAVQEYRKQMNLPKTKVVVVGMVANKKTLKNPDDNQMLDIVGFDVSILEIIRNFVSEKI
;
A
#
# COMPACT_ATOMS: atom_id res chain seq x y z
N THR A 1 3.81 20.27 4.01
CA THR A 1 2.60 19.41 3.93
C THR A 1 3.04 17.99 4.25
N LYS A 2 2.32 17.27 5.11
CA LYS A 2 2.71 15.91 5.57
C LYS A 2 1.90 14.89 4.77
N SER A 3 2.56 13.95 4.09
CA SER A 3 1.90 12.90 3.31
C SER A 3 1.59 11.71 4.23
N ASP A 4 0.31 11.36 4.42
CA ASP A 4 -0.11 10.20 5.22
C ASP A 4 -0.66 9.08 4.30
N CYS A 5 0.10 7.99 4.19
CA CYS A 5 -0.26 6.84 3.35
C CYS A 5 -1.35 5.95 3.97
N SER A 6 -1.83 6.25 5.19
CA SER A 6 -2.93 5.53 5.82
C SER A 6 -4.32 6.02 5.39
N ILE A 7 -4.41 7.24 4.83
CA ILE A 7 -5.68 7.90 4.46
C ILE A 7 -6.56 7.04 3.54
N PRO A 8 -6.05 6.39 2.47
CA PRO A 8 -6.89 5.59 1.58
C PRO A 8 -7.60 4.44 2.30
N PHE A 9 -6.92 3.78 3.23
CA PHE A 9 -7.48 2.65 3.99
C PHE A 9 -8.55 3.12 4.98
N LYS A 10 -8.28 4.21 5.70
CA LYS A 10 -9.23 4.84 6.63
C LYS A 10 -10.50 5.28 5.90
N TRP A 11 -10.35 5.98 4.77
CA TRP A 11 -11.47 6.41 3.94
C TRP A 11 -12.28 5.20 3.42
N ALA A 12 -11.61 4.16 2.94
CA ALA A 12 -12.29 2.96 2.45
C ALA A 12 -13.07 2.25 3.57
N LEU A 13 -12.51 2.20 4.78
CA LEU A 13 -13.15 1.63 5.95
C LEU A 13 -14.37 2.45 6.40
N GLU A 14 -14.20 3.76 6.56
CA GLU A 14 -15.27 4.70 6.94
C GLU A 14 -16.45 4.65 5.97
N ASN A 15 -16.16 4.52 4.68
CA ASN A 15 -17.16 4.47 3.62
C ASN A 15 -17.62 3.04 3.28
N LYS A 16 -17.13 2.03 4.00
CA LYS A 16 -17.43 0.61 3.79
C LYS A 16 -17.24 0.18 2.32
N LYS A 17 -16.16 0.64 1.69
CA LYS A 17 -15.82 0.31 0.30
C LYS A 17 -14.83 -0.86 0.28
N ALA A 18 -15.22 -1.93 -0.41
CA ALA A 18 -14.39 -3.11 -0.61
C ALA A 18 -13.43 -2.89 -1.78
N PHE A 19 -12.14 -3.17 -1.55
CA PHE A 19 -11.09 -3.09 -2.55
C PHE A 19 -10.18 -4.32 -2.44
N ASP A 20 -9.92 -4.96 -3.57
CA ASP A 20 -8.96 -6.06 -3.66
C ASP A 20 -7.51 -5.57 -3.65
N VAL A 21 -7.26 -4.37 -4.19
CA VAL A 21 -5.92 -3.80 -4.35
C VAL A 21 -5.94 -2.30 -4.11
N PHE A 22 -5.01 -1.82 -3.30
CA PHE A 22 -4.64 -0.41 -3.19
C PHE A 22 -3.32 -0.18 -3.91
N VAL A 23 -3.24 0.84 -4.76
CA VAL A 23 -1.99 1.30 -5.39
C VAL A 23 -1.74 2.74 -4.96
N ILE A 24 -0.67 2.95 -4.18
CA ILE A 24 -0.33 4.24 -3.58
C ILE A 24 0.88 4.80 -4.29
N PHE A 25 0.71 5.93 -4.98
CA PHE A 25 1.82 6.70 -5.54
C PHE A 25 2.25 7.76 -4.53
N THR A 26 3.52 7.77 -4.13
CA THR A 26 4.03 8.70 -3.10
C THR A 26 5.49 9.08 -3.35
N ASP A 27 5.89 10.28 -2.92
CA ASP A 27 7.28 10.72 -2.83
C ASP A 27 8.00 10.21 -1.57
N SER A 28 7.28 9.48 -0.68
CA SER A 28 7.80 8.76 0.50
C SER A 28 8.57 9.60 1.51
N GLU A 29 8.27 10.91 1.62
CA GLU A 29 9.04 11.76 2.53
C GLU A 29 8.71 11.56 4.01
N ASN A 30 7.47 11.26 4.40
CA ASN A 30 7.08 11.23 5.81
C ASN A 30 6.08 10.12 6.16
N SER A 31 6.59 8.94 6.53
CA SER A 31 5.86 8.00 7.38
C SER A 31 5.68 8.64 8.76
N SER A 32 4.56 9.33 8.97
CA SER A 32 4.20 9.94 10.25
C SER A 32 4.31 8.93 11.40
N GLU A 33 4.82 9.38 12.54
CA GLU A 33 4.87 8.65 13.82
C GLU A 33 3.49 8.20 14.34
N ASP A 34 2.40 8.74 13.79
CA ASP A 34 1.03 8.34 14.10
C ASP A 34 0.49 7.33 13.08
N LEU A 35 0.26 6.11 13.56
CA LEU A 35 -0.24 4.94 12.83
C LEU A 35 0.60 4.59 11.59
N ARG A 36 1.43 3.56 11.73
CA ARG A 36 2.20 3.03 10.60
C ARG A 36 1.19 2.64 9.51
N PRO A 37 1.34 3.04 8.24
CA PRO A 37 0.36 2.74 7.17
C PRO A 37 -0.08 1.27 7.08
N PHE A 38 0.79 0.35 7.54
CA PHE A 38 0.45 -1.04 7.66
C PHE A 38 -0.66 -1.33 8.69
N GLU A 39 -0.71 -0.63 9.83
CA GLU A 39 -1.72 -0.84 10.87
C GLU A 39 -3.11 -0.48 10.32
N ALA A 40 -3.18 0.59 9.52
CA ALA A 40 -4.42 1.00 8.88
C ALA A 40 -4.92 -0.02 7.85
N VAL A 41 -4.06 -0.62 7.03
CA VAL A 41 -4.51 -1.68 6.13
C VAL A 41 -4.87 -2.97 6.87
N GLN A 42 -4.16 -3.32 7.95
CA GLN A 42 -4.51 -4.49 8.77
C GLN A 42 -5.90 -4.30 9.41
N GLU A 43 -6.20 -3.12 9.92
CA GLU A 43 -7.52 -2.80 10.46
C GLU A 43 -8.60 -2.84 9.38
N TYR A 44 -8.33 -2.26 8.20
CA TYR A 44 -9.22 -2.34 7.05
C TYR A 44 -9.55 -3.79 6.68
N ARG A 45 -8.52 -4.64 6.51
CA ARG A 45 -8.69 -6.07 6.17
C ARG A 45 -9.53 -6.80 7.21
N LYS A 46 -9.28 -6.55 8.49
CA LYS A 46 -10.00 -7.17 9.61
C LYS A 46 -11.46 -6.73 9.66
N GLN A 47 -11.73 -5.42 9.66
CA GLN A 47 -13.09 -4.89 9.78
C GLN A 47 -13.95 -5.17 8.55
N MET A 48 -13.36 -5.15 7.36
CA MET A 48 -14.06 -5.43 6.11
C MET A 48 -14.15 -6.93 5.77
N ASN A 49 -13.50 -7.80 6.57
CA ASN A 49 -13.37 -9.23 6.31
C ASN A 49 -12.74 -9.53 4.92
N LEU A 50 -11.68 -8.80 4.57
CA LEU A 50 -10.95 -8.89 3.30
C LEU A 50 -9.46 -9.20 3.54
N PRO A 51 -9.09 -10.38 4.08
CA PRO A 51 -7.71 -10.70 4.46
C PRO A 51 -6.73 -10.70 3.28
N LYS A 52 -7.23 -10.86 2.05
CA LYS A 52 -6.42 -10.93 0.84
C LYS A 52 -6.17 -9.57 0.16
N THR A 53 -6.73 -8.46 0.66
CA THR A 53 -6.49 -7.13 0.06
C THR A 53 -5.00 -6.86 -0.07
N LYS A 54 -4.54 -6.52 -1.28
CA LYS A 54 -3.13 -6.24 -1.59
C LYS A 54 -2.84 -4.75 -1.54
N VAL A 55 -1.61 -4.40 -1.18
CA VAL A 55 -1.11 -3.02 -1.23
C VAL A 55 0.13 -2.97 -2.10
N VAL A 56 0.13 -2.07 -3.05
CA VAL A 56 1.31 -1.68 -3.82
C VAL A 56 1.64 -0.23 -3.46
N VAL A 57 2.87 0.01 -3.04
CA VAL A 57 3.41 1.37 -2.89
C VAL A 57 4.40 1.60 -4.03
N VAL A 58 4.19 2.68 -4.78
CA VAL A 58 5.09 3.12 -5.83
C VAL A 58 5.75 4.43 -5.38
N GLY A 59 7.02 4.34 -5.02
CA GLY A 59 7.88 5.45 -4.66
C GLY A 59 8.34 6.21 -5.91
N MET A 60 7.89 7.45 -6.06
CA MET A 60 8.25 8.35 -7.16
C MET A 60 9.65 8.96 -7.01
N VAL A 61 10.26 8.80 -5.84
CA VAL A 61 11.62 9.26 -5.52
C VAL A 61 12.41 8.09 -4.96
N ALA A 62 13.67 7.96 -5.36
CA ALA A 62 14.56 6.88 -4.92
C ALA A 62 15.01 7.08 -3.47
N ASN A 63 14.18 6.60 -2.54
CA ASN A 63 14.37 6.75 -1.11
C ASN A 63 14.60 5.36 -0.48
N LYS A 64 15.42 5.27 0.58
CA LYS A 64 15.63 4.01 1.32
C LYS A 64 14.48 3.66 2.29
N LYS A 65 13.35 4.38 2.22
CA LYS A 65 12.22 4.19 3.13
C LYS A 65 11.24 3.19 2.53
N THR A 66 10.96 2.11 3.26
CA THR A 66 9.97 1.09 2.90
C THR A 66 8.71 1.31 3.73
N LEU A 67 7.54 1.18 3.11
CA LEU A 67 6.24 1.17 3.77
C LEU A 67 5.72 -0.27 3.97
N LYS A 68 6.40 -1.25 3.36
CA LYS A 68 6.12 -2.66 3.52
C LYS A 68 6.49 -3.16 4.93
N ASN A 69 5.55 -3.90 5.53
CA ASN A 69 5.88 -4.82 6.61
C ASN A 69 6.54 -6.07 6.01
N PRO A 70 7.78 -6.45 6.39
CA PRO A 70 8.47 -7.61 5.80
C PRO A 70 7.70 -8.94 5.97
N ASP A 71 6.87 -9.06 7.00
CA ASP A 71 6.07 -10.26 7.26
C ASP A 71 4.73 -10.29 6.50
N ASP A 72 4.41 -9.22 5.76
CA ASP A 72 3.16 -9.08 5.01
C ASP A 72 3.38 -9.37 3.52
N ASN A 73 3.05 -10.59 3.12
CA ASN A 73 3.12 -11.03 1.72
C ASN A 73 2.08 -10.36 0.80
N GLN A 74 1.10 -9.65 1.37
CA GLN A 74 0.12 -8.86 0.62
C GLN A 74 0.57 -7.40 0.43
N MET A 75 1.85 -7.09 0.65
CA MET A 75 2.45 -5.78 0.41
C MET A 75 3.64 -5.85 -0.54
N LEU A 76 3.70 -4.89 -1.46
CA LEU A 76 4.78 -4.71 -2.42
C LEU A 76 5.21 -3.24 -2.47
N ASP A 77 6.51 -3.00 -2.31
CA ASP A 77 7.13 -1.69 -2.51
C ASP A 77 7.90 -1.70 -3.84
N ILE A 78 7.65 -0.70 -4.67
CA ILE A 78 8.31 -0.47 -5.96
C ILE A 78 8.90 0.94 -5.93
N VAL A 79 10.11 1.10 -6.46
CA VAL A 79 10.75 2.42 -6.63
C VAL A 79 10.95 2.67 -8.11
N GLY A 80 10.58 3.85 -8.57
CA GLY A 80 10.75 4.28 -9.96
C GLY A 80 9.44 4.64 -10.64
N PHE A 81 9.55 5.01 -11.91
CA PHE A 81 8.40 5.40 -12.75
C PHE A 81 8.67 5.04 -14.21
N ASP A 82 8.61 3.74 -14.51
CA ASP A 82 8.74 3.22 -15.87
C ASP A 82 7.66 2.17 -16.18
N VAL A 83 7.57 1.77 -17.45
CA VAL A 83 6.50 0.86 -17.95
C VAL A 83 6.54 -0.53 -17.33
N SER A 84 7.68 -0.99 -16.82
CA SER A 84 7.83 -2.30 -16.18
C SER A 84 7.03 -2.42 -14.88
N ILE A 85 6.76 -1.28 -14.21
CA ILE A 85 6.00 -1.23 -12.96
C ILE A 85 4.60 -1.82 -13.16
N LEU A 86 3.97 -1.57 -14.30
CA LEU A 86 2.63 -2.11 -14.59
C LEU A 86 2.64 -3.64 -14.66
N GLU A 87 3.70 -4.23 -15.24
CA GLU A 87 3.86 -5.67 -15.31
C GLU A 87 4.13 -6.28 -13.92
N ILE A 88 4.96 -5.63 -13.12
CA ILE A 88 5.23 -6.04 -11.73
C ILE A 88 3.94 -6.04 -10.91
N ILE A 89 3.15 -4.95 -10.97
CA ILE A 89 1.86 -4.84 -10.29
C ILE A 89 0.92 -5.95 -10.75
N ARG A 90 0.81 -6.19 -12.06
CA ARG A 90 -0.03 -7.25 -12.62
C ARG A 90 0.36 -8.62 -12.08
N ASN A 91 1.65 -8.94 -12.06
CA ASN A 91 2.15 -10.24 -11.60
C ASN A 91 1.89 -10.43 -10.11
N PHE A 92 2.14 -9.40 -9.29
CA PHE A 92 1.88 -9.44 -7.85
C PHE A 92 0.39 -9.60 -7.54
N VAL A 93 -0.47 -8.81 -8.19
CA VAL A 93 -1.92 -8.90 -8.02
C VAL A 93 -2.45 -10.27 -8.45
N SER A 94 -1.86 -10.87 -9.49
CA SER A 94 -2.24 -12.18 -10.02
C SER A 94 -1.56 -13.38 -9.33
N GLU A 95 -0.81 -13.18 -8.24
CA GLU A 95 -0.10 -14.24 -7.50
C GLU A 95 0.95 -15.00 -8.36
N LYS A 96 1.54 -14.32 -9.33
CA LYS A 96 2.61 -14.87 -10.18
C LYS A 96 4.02 -14.62 -9.65
N ILE A 97 4.15 -13.74 -8.65
CA ILE A 97 5.36 -13.39 -7.92
C ILE A 97 5.02 -13.13 -6.46
#